data_AF-C7BNN3-F1
#
_entry.id   AF-C7BNN3-F1
#
_cell.length_a   1.000
_cell.length_b   1.000
_cell.length_c   1.000
_cell.angle_alpha   90.00
_cell.angle_beta   90.00
_cell.angle_gamma   90.00
#
_symmetry.space_group_name_H-M   'P 1'
#
loop_
_entity.id
_entity.type
_entity.pdbx_description
1 polymer ?
#
loop_
_entity_poly.entity_id
_entity_poly.type
_entity_poly.pdbx_seq_one_letter_code
_entity_poly.pdbx_strand_id
1 'polypeptide(L)'
;MTANGGIRNNKEFWQQWSNLQPDSLSKSNMYRIKELGLSPKIDNQWIKAFPEHVNYKGETLIHHHVDFGRYAIPVPSSTHVGSGGIWHTK
;
A
#
# COMPACT_ATOMS: atom_id res chain seq x y z
N MET A 1 10.48 12.51 6.69
CA MET A 1 9.40 13.16 5.91
C MET A 1 9.81 13.22 4.44
N THR A 2 8.86 13.26 3.50
CA THR A 2 9.11 13.60 2.09
C THR A 2 9.39 15.10 1.95
N ALA A 3 9.85 15.53 0.76
CA ALA A 3 10.18 16.94 0.49
C ALA A 3 9.02 17.92 0.75
N ASN A 4 7.76 17.48 0.58
CA ASN A 4 6.56 18.28 0.84
C ASN A 4 5.81 17.87 2.13
N GLY A 5 6.50 17.27 3.10
CA GLY A 5 5.98 17.09 4.46
C GLY A 5 5.22 15.79 4.75
N GLY A 6 5.17 14.84 3.82
CA GLY A 6 4.61 13.51 4.03
C GLY A 6 5.38 12.72 5.09
N ILE A 7 4.70 12.20 6.12
CA ILE A 7 5.30 11.36 7.15
C ILE A 7 5.57 9.97 6.56
N ARG A 8 6.85 9.59 6.49
CA ARG A 8 7.28 8.27 6.02
C ARG A 8 7.14 7.25 7.14
N ASN A 9 5.90 6.88 7.48
CA ASN A 9 5.62 5.88 8.51
C ASN A 9 4.75 4.76 7.92
N ASN A 10 5.41 3.72 7.42
CA ASN A 10 4.74 2.58 6.80
C ASN A 10 3.77 1.88 7.76
N LYS A 11 4.17 1.73 9.03
CA LYS A 11 3.39 1.01 10.03
C LYS A 11 2.08 1.73 10.33
N GLU A 12 2.16 3.04 10.55
CA GLU A 12 0.99 3.88 10.81
C GLU A 12 0.05 3.93 9.61
N PHE A 13 0.59 4.06 8.39
CA PHE A 13 -0.20 4.00 7.17
C PHE A 13 -1.04 2.71 7.09
N TRP A 14 -0.42 1.55 7.29
CA TRP A 14 -1.14 0.28 7.20
C TRP A 14 -2.10 0.05 8.36
N GLN A 15 -1.80 0.56 9.55
CA GLN A 15 -2.75 0.54 10.67
C GLN A 15 -4.01 1.35 10.33
N GLN A 16 -3.85 2.57 9.80
CA GLN A 16 -4.98 3.39 9.34
C GLN A 16 -5.75 2.72 8.20
N TRP A 17 -5.04 2.15 7.21
CA TRP A 17 -5.66 1.40 6.12
C TRP A 17 -6.51 0.22 6.64
N SER A 18 -5.99 -0.51 7.64
CA SER A 18 -6.70 -1.66 8.22
C SER A 18 -8.01 -1.29 8.92
N ASN A 19 -8.15 -0.03 9.33
CA ASN A 19 -9.40 0.50 9.88
C ASN A 19 -10.32 1.06 8.79
N LEU A 20 -9.75 1.65 7.73
CA LEU A 20 -10.52 2.30 6.65
C LEU A 20 -11.07 1.29 5.63
N GLN A 21 -10.30 0.27 5.28
CA GLN A 21 -10.62 -0.74 4.27
C GLN A 21 -10.36 -2.16 4.82
N PRO A 22 -11.00 -2.56 5.94
CA PRO A 22 -10.78 -3.87 6.54
C PRO A 22 -11.13 -5.02 5.57
N ASP A 23 -12.15 -4.84 4.74
CA ASP A 23 -12.62 -5.84 3.78
C ASP A 23 -11.64 -6.07 2.63
N SER A 24 -10.69 -5.15 2.38
CA SER A 24 -9.64 -5.37 1.39
C SER A 24 -8.51 -6.28 1.88
N LEU A 25 -8.54 -6.70 3.14
CA LEU A 25 -7.45 -7.42 3.80
C LEU A 25 -7.89 -8.83 4.21
N SER A 26 -7.18 -9.84 3.74
CA SER A 26 -7.32 -11.19 4.27
C SER A 26 -6.84 -11.27 5.73
N LYS A 27 -7.19 -12.36 6.43
CA LYS A 27 -6.65 -12.66 7.77
C LYS A 27 -5.12 -12.65 7.80
N SER A 28 -4.47 -13.14 6.73
CA SER A 28 -3.02 -13.14 6.61
C SER A 28 -2.46 -11.72 6.50
N ASN A 29 -3.06 -10.87 5.67
CA ASN A 29 -2.67 -9.47 5.56
C ASN A 29 -2.94 -8.69 6.85
N MET A 30 -4.05 -8.95 7.52
CA MET A 30 -4.36 -8.35 8.82
C MET A 30 -3.31 -8.72 9.87
N TYR A 31 -2.87 -9.99 9.92
CA TYR A 31 -1.79 -10.46 10.80
C TYR A 31 -0.45 -9.77 10.48
N ARG A 32 -0.09 -9.68 9.20
CA ARG A 32 1.12 -8.96 8.77
C ARG A 32 1.15 -7.53 9.28
N ILE A 33 0.03 -6.81 9.17
CA ILE A 33 -0.08 -5.42 9.59
C ILE A 33 -0.04 -5.30 11.12
N LYS A 34 -0.93 -6.02 11.82
CA LYS A 34 -1.18 -5.82 13.25
C LYS A 34 -0.12 -6.44 14.15
N GLU A 35 0.31 -7.65 13.82
CA GLU A 35 1.23 -8.43 14.67
C GLU A 35 2.69 -8.26 14.24
N LEU A 36 2.96 -8.18 12.94
CA LEU A 36 4.33 -8.13 12.42
C LEU A 36 4.80 -6.72 12.05
N GLY A 37 3.89 -5.74 11.93
CA GLY A 37 4.22 -4.41 11.42
C GLY A 37 4.70 -4.40 9.96
N LEU A 38 4.32 -5.41 9.18
CA LEU A 38 4.70 -5.60 7.78
C LEU A 38 3.60 -5.14 6.83
N SER A 39 4.00 -4.71 5.64
CA SER A 39 3.07 -4.42 4.56
C SER A 39 2.31 -5.65 4.09
N PRO A 40 1.03 -5.50 3.69
CA PRO A 40 0.24 -6.58 3.12
C PRO A 40 0.76 -7.00 1.74
N LYS A 41 0.31 -8.16 1.28
CA LYS A 41 0.54 -8.67 -0.07
C LYS A 41 -0.73 -8.56 -0.91
N ILE A 42 -0.55 -8.48 -2.23
CA ILE A 42 -1.64 -8.54 -3.20
C ILE A 42 -2.12 -10.00 -3.28
N ASP A 43 -3.16 -10.32 -2.51
CA ASP A 43 -3.81 -11.63 -2.51
C ASP A 43 -5.22 -11.57 -3.14
N ASN A 44 -5.93 -12.70 -3.15
CA ASN A 44 -7.28 -12.75 -3.72
C ASN A 44 -8.27 -11.84 -2.99
N GLN A 45 -8.08 -11.55 -1.70
CA GLN A 45 -8.98 -10.64 -0.97
C GLN A 45 -8.71 -9.19 -1.40
N TRP A 46 -7.44 -8.82 -1.55
CA TRP A 46 -7.07 -7.53 -2.09
C TRP A 46 -7.63 -7.31 -3.51
N ILE A 47 -7.46 -8.29 -4.39
CA ILE A 47 -7.88 -8.22 -5.80
C ILE A 47 -9.41 -8.07 -5.94
N LYS A 48 -10.20 -8.57 -4.99
CA LYS A 48 -11.66 -8.35 -4.99
C LYS A 48 -12.02 -6.87 -4.81
N ALA A 49 -11.24 -6.14 -4.02
CA ALA A 49 -11.45 -4.72 -3.79
C ALA A 49 -10.76 -3.85 -4.85
N PHE A 50 -9.60 -4.30 -5.36
CA PHE A 50 -8.75 -3.58 -6.31
C PHE A 50 -8.38 -4.48 -7.50
N PRO A 51 -9.32 -4.74 -8.43
CA PRO A 51 -9.12 -5.65 -9.56
C PRO A 51 -8.00 -5.22 -10.50
N GLU A 52 -7.69 -3.92 -10.58
CA GLU A 52 -6.57 -3.37 -11.34
C GLU A 52 -5.20 -3.91 -10.89
N HIS A 53 -5.11 -4.46 -9.67
CA HIS A 53 -3.88 -5.06 -9.14
C HIS A 53 -3.72 -6.55 -9.49
N VAL A 54 -4.62 -7.16 -10.27
CA VAL A 54 -4.61 -8.61 -10.55
C VAL A 54 -3.29 -9.11 -11.15
N ASN A 55 -2.65 -8.32 -12.01
CA ASN A 55 -1.38 -8.67 -12.66
C ASN A 55 -0.17 -8.63 -11.72
N TYR A 56 -0.35 -8.15 -10.49
CA TYR A 56 0.69 -8.03 -9.46
C TYR A 56 0.45 -8.98 -8.28
N LYS A 57 -0.40 -10.00 -8.47
CA LYS A 57 -0.70 -10.98 -7.44
C LYS A 57 0.57 -11.60 -6.85
N GLY A 58 0.68 -11.57 -5.53
CA GLY A 58 1.83 -12.07 -4.76
C GLY A 58 2.84 -10.98 -4.39
N GLU A 59 2.80 -9.82 -5.03
CA GLU A 59 3.68 -8.70 -4.67
C GLU A 59 3.33 -8.09 -3.30
N THR A 60 4.31 -7.38 -2.73
CA THR A 60 4.10 -6.58 -1.52
C THR A 60 3.55 -5.21 -1.92
N LEU A 61 2.57 -4.71 -1.18
CA LEU A 61 2.10 -3.34 -1.35
C LEU A 61 3.01 -2.36 -0.62
N ILE A 62 3.33 -1.24 -1.25
CA ILE A 62 4.19 -0.19 -0.71
C ILE A 62 3.33 1.06 -0.49
N HIS A 63 3.55 1.77 0.62
CA HIS A 63 2.96 3.11 0.77
C HIS A 63 3.70 4.07 -0.16
N HIS A 64 2.97 4.78 -0.99
CA HIS A 64 3.53 5.69 -1.98
C HIS A 64 2.95 7.09 -1.79
N HIS A 65 3.79 8.09 -1.52
CA HIS A 65 3.33 9.46 -1.38
C HIS A 65 3.08 10.10 -2.75
N VAL A 66 1.87 10.60 -2.97
CA VAL A 66 1.49 11.34 -4.18
C VAL A 66 2.03 12.77 -4.06
N ASP A 67 2.71 13.27 -5.11
CA ASP A 67 3.30 14.61 -5.18
C ASP A 67 4.20 14.98 -3.99
N PHE A 68 4.79 13.97 -3.34
CA PHE A 68 5.49 14.10 -2.06
C PHE A 68 4.65 14.71 -0.93
N GLY A 69 3.34 14.86 -1.13
CA GLY A 69 2.44 15.52 -0.19
C GLY A 69 1.99 14.60 0.94
N ARG A 70 0.96 15.07 1.65
CA ARG A 70 0.36 14.37 2.79
C ARG A 70 -0.37 13.08 2.44
N TYR A 71 -0.79 12.93 1.18
CA TYR A 71 -1.57 11.78 0.74
C TYR A 71 -0.64 10.65 0.30
N ALA A 72 -0.95 9.43 0.76
CA ALA A 72 -0.27 8.22 0.35
C ALA A 72 -1.28 7.18 -0.13
N ILE A 73 -0.88 6.38 -1.10
CA ILE A 73 -1.68 5.31 -1.69
C ILE A 73 -0.89 3.99 -1.67
N PRO A 74 -1.58 2.85 -1.64
CA PRO A 74 -0.93 1.55 -1.77
C PRO A 74 -0.65 1.23 -3.24
N VAL A 75 0.59 0.92 -3.58
CA VAL A 75 0.97 0.51 -4.95
C VAL A 75 1.71 -0.84 -4.93
N PRO A 76 1.61 -1.65 -5.99
CA PRO A 76 2.47 -2.81 -6.15
C PRO A 76 3.96 -2.45 -6.05
N SER A 77 4.76 -3.32 -5.45
CA SER A 77 6.20 -3.09 -5.28
C SER A 77 6.93 -2.81 -6.59
N SER A 78 6.54 -3.46 -7.69
CA SER A 78 7.15 -3.29 -9.01
C SER A 78 6.78 -1.97 -9.69
N THR A 79 5.70 -1.31 -9.26
CA THR A 79 5.27 0.00 -9.79
C THR A 79 5.82 1.17 -8.96
N HIS A 80 6.61 0.90 -7.92
CA HIS A 80 7.28 1.93 -7.12
C HIS A 80 8.58 2.39 -7.82
N VAL A 81 8.49 2.87 -9.06
CA VAL A 81 9.62 3.32 -9.90
C VAL A 81 9.65 4.85 -10.01
N GLY A 82 10.56 5.51 -9.29
CA GLY A 82 10.78 6.96 -9.40
C GLY A 82 10.24 7.77 -8.22
N SER A 83 10.03 9.07 -8.42
CA SER A 83 9.61 9.99 -7.38
C SER A 83 8.52 10.95 -7.89
N GLY A 84 7.39 11.04 -7.17
CA GLY A 84 6.39 12.12 -7.32
C GLY A 84 5.10 11.86 -8.12
N GLY A 85 4.92 10.75 -8.84
CA GLY A 85 3.70 10.49 -9.65
C GLY A 85 2.61 9.68 -8.92
N ILE A 86 1.36 9.69 -9.40
CA ILE A 86 0.25 8.88 -8.85
C ILE A 86 0.44 7.39 -9.21
N TRP A 87 0.94 7.10 -10.41
CA TRP A 87 1.28 5.76 -10.89
C TRP A 87 2.55 5.89 -11.73
N HIS A 88 3.50 4.99 -11.54
CA HIS A 88 4.68 4.93 -12.39
C HIS A 88 4.55 3.71 -13.32
N THR A 89 3.87 3.91 -14.45
CA THR A 89 3.94 2.97 -15.57
C THR A 89 5.28 3.17 -16.27
N LYS A 90 5.99 2.07 -16.56
CA LYS A 90 7.07 2.11 -17.55
C LYS A 90 6.52 2.42 -18.94
#